data_AF-A0A9D5N502-F1
#
_entry.id   AF-A0A9D5N502-F1
#
_cell.length_a   1.000
_cell.length_b   1.000
_cell.length_c   1.000
_cell.angle_alpha   90.00
_cell.angle_beta   90.00
_cell.angle_gamma   90.00
#
_symmetry.space_group_name_H-M   'P 1'
#
loop_
_entity.id
_entity.type
_entity.pdbx_description
1 polymer ?
#
loop_
_entity_poly.entity_id
_entity_poly.type
_entity_poly.pdbx_seq_one_letter_code
_entity_poly.pdbx_strand_id
1 'polypeptide(L)'
;MKSSKYIDHTQLKPDATKEKIIALCNEAAQYDFASVCVNPCWIELCREQLKDTDVKVCTVIGFPLGAMTTAAKVFETKDAIEKGAEEIDMVINVGRLKDGDDEYVTSEIAAIKEACGN
;
A
#
# COMPACT_ATOMS: atom_id res chain seq x y z
N MET A 1 18.39 -15.31 7.73
CA MET A 1 17.26 -14.36 7.57
C MET A 1 16.16 -14.75 8.52
N LYS A 2 15.52 -13.79 9.19
CA LYS A 2 14.35 -14.04 10.05
C LYS A 2 13.11 -14.17 9.18
N SER A 3 12.30 -15.22 9.35
CA SER A 3 11.10 -15.46 8.54
C SER A 3 10.03 -14.37 8.68
N SER A 4 9.98 -13.68 9.81
CA SER A 4 9.04 -12.55 10.05
C SER A 4 9.24 -11.40 9.07
N LYS A 5 10.48 -11.16 8.61
CA LYS A 5 10.82 -10.10 7.65
C LYS A 5 10.42 -10.41 6.20
N TYR A 6 9.62 -11.44 5.97
CA TYR A 6 8.95 -11.73 4.69
C TYR A 6 7.43 -11.58 4.77
N ILE A 7 6.91 -11.03 5.87
CA ILE A 7 5.48 -10.91 6.13
C ILE A 7 5.08 -9.44 6.13
N ASP A 8 4.11 -9.13 5.29
CA ASP A 8 3.35 -7.89 5.32
C ASP A 8 2.04 -8.15 6.08
N HIS A 9 1.98 -7.69 7.32
CA HIS A 9 0.84 -7.95 8.18
C HIS A 9 -0.34 -7.09 7.74
N THR A 10 -1.36 -7.73 7.18
CA THR A 10 -2.33 -7.04 6.32
C THR A 10 -3.71 -6.90 6.97
N GLN A 11 -4.28 -5.68 6.92
CA GLN A 11 -5.68 -5.41 7.23
C GLN A 11 -6.31 -4.50 6.17
N LEU A 12 -6.99 -5.12 5.21
CA LEU A 12 -7.65 -4.42 4.09
C LEU A 12 -9.18 -4.59 4.09
N LYS A 13 -9.76 -5.20 5.13
CA LYS A 13 -11.22 -5.34 5.20
C LYS A 13 -11.87 -3.94 5.27
N PRO A 14 -13.00 -3.72 4.56
CA PRO A 14 -13.66 -2.42 4.52
C PRO A 14 -14.26 -2.00 5.88
N ASP A 15 -14.45 -2.96 6.81
CA ASP A 15 -14.92 -2.73 8.17
C ASP A 15 -13.77 -2.66 9.20
N ALA A 16 -12.53 -2.45 8.75
CA ALA A 16 -11.39 -2.23 9.64
C ALA A 16 -11.59 -0.93 10.42
N THR A 17 -11.63 -1.03 11.75
CA THR A 17 -11.73 0.11 12.66
C THR A 17 -10.36 0.53 13.16
N LYS A 18 -10.26 1.72 13.75
CA LYS A 18 -9.03 2.24 14.36
C LYS A 18 -8.40 1.25 15.34
N GLU A 19 -9.20 0.61 16.17
CA GLU A 19 -8.74 -0.37 17.18
C GLU A 19 -8.10 -1.59 16.52
N LYS A 20 -8.68 -2.10 15.42
CA LYS A 20 -8.11 -3.21 14.65
C LYS A 20 -6.77 -2.82 14.02
N ILE A 21 -6.64 -1.58 13.55
CA ILE A 21 -5.39 -1.07 12.96
C ILE A 21 -4.29 -0.89 14.02
N ILE A 22 -4.63 -0.39 15.21
CA ILE A 22 -3.68 -0.30 16.32
C ILE A 22 -3.21 -1.72 16.74
N ALA A 23 -4.12 -2.68 16.84
CA ALA A 23 -3.77 -4.07 17.13
C ALA A 23 -2.82 -4.65 16.06
N LEU A 24 -3.09 -4.40 14.78
CA LEU A 24 -2.21 -4.78 13.67
C LEU A 24 -0.78 -4.22 13.86
N CYS A 25 -0.64 -2.94 14.18
CA CYS A 25 0.65 -2.30 14.38
C CYS A 25 1.40 -2.90 15.58
N ASN A 26 0.70 -3.11 16.70
CA ASN A 26 1.28 -3.70 17.90
C ASN A 26 1.80 -5.12 17.64
N GLU A 27 1.03 -5.94 16.93
CA GLU A 27 1.45 -7.29 16.53
C GLU A 27 2.66 -7.23 15.60
N ALA A 28 2.67 -6.33 14.61
CA ALA A 28 3.78 -6.21 13.69
C ALA A 28 5.08 -5.78 14.38
N ALA A 29 5.01 -4.84 15.33
CA ALA A 29 6.13 -4.46 16.17
C ALA A 29 6.58 -5.60 17.08
N GLN A 30 5.65 -6.33 17.72
CA GLN A 30 5.96 -7.45 18.61
C GLN A 30 6.67 -8.60 17.89
N TYR A 31 6.23 -8.93 16.67
CA TYR A 31 6.76 -10.05 15.90
C TYR A 31 7.84 -9.67 14.89
N ASP A 32 8.24 -8.40 14.85
CA ASP A 32 9.32 -7.90 13.99
C ASP A 32 9.07 -8.23 12.51
N PHE A 33 7.85 -7.91 12.04
CA PHE A 33 7.45 -8.10 10.63
C PHE A 33 8.13 -7.11 9.69
N ALA A 34 7.96 -7.31 8.38
CA ALA A 34 8.54 -6.42 7.36
C ALA A 34 7.76 -5.11 7.28
N SER A 35 6.44 -5.22 7.13
CA SER A 35 5.53 -4.09 7.03
C SER A 35 4.16 -4.40 7.62
N VAL A 36 3.36 -3.35 7.80
CA VAL A 36 1.90 -3.45 7.83
C VAL A 36 1.34 -3.01 6.48
N CYS A 37 0.30 -3.69 5.98
CA CYS A 37 -0.40 -3.31 4.75
C CYS A 37 -1.85 -2.92 5.05
N VAL A 38 -2.21 -1.65 4.78
CA VAL A 38 -3.50 -1.05 5.15
C VAL A 38 -4.10 -0.21 4.03
N ASN A 39 -5.41 0.04 4.09
CA ASN A 39 -6.07 0.99 3.19
C ASN A 39 -5.53 2.43 3.42
N PRO A 40 -5.49 3.30 2.38
CA PRO A 40 -4.82 4.60 2.46
C PRO A 40 -5.27 5.53 3.60
N CYS A 41 -6.51 5.41 4.06
CA CYS A 41 -7.02 6.21 5.17
C CYS A 41 -6.34 5.93 6.52
N TRP A 42 -5.56 4.86 6.65
CA TRP A 42 -4.90 4.44 7.89
C TRP A 42 -3.40 4.70 7.94
N ILE A 43 -2.80 5.26 6.87
CA ILE A 43 -1.35 5.44 6.74
C ILE A 43 -0.78 6.25 7.92
N GLU A 44 -1.31 7.46 8.16
CA GLU A 44 -0.80 8.36 9.21
C GLU A 44 -0.90 7.73 10.60
N LEU A 45 -1.98 6.99 10.87
CA LEU A 45 -2.13 6.25 12.12
C LEU A 45 -1.04 5.19 12.27
N CYS A 46 -0.80 4.39 11.23
CA CYS A 46 0.24 3.35 11.26
C CYS A 46 1.62 3.97 11.43
N ARG A 47 1.89 5.09 10.76
CA ARG A 47 3.15 5.84 10.91
C ARG A 47 3.37 6.31 12.33
N GLU A 48 2.36 6.88 12.97
CA GLU A 48 2.49 7.29 14.37
C GLU A 48 2.69 6.09 15.31
N GLN A 49 1.99 4.97 15.09
CA GLN A 49 2.11 3.78 15.94
C GLN A 49 3.46 3.06 15.77
N LEU A 50 4.08 3.13 14.59
CA LEU A 50 5.30 2.36 14.25
C LEU A 50 6.58 3.22 14.21
N LYS A 51 6.52 4.50 14.60
CA LYS A 51 7.62 5.47 14.46
C LYS A 51 8.95 5.06 15.11
N ASP A 52 8.89 4.24 16.17
CA ASP A 52 10.07 3.77 16.92
C ASP A 52 10.50 2.35 16.52
N THR A 53 10.03 1.86 15.36
CA THR A 53 10.29 0.52 14.84
C THR A 53 10.88 0.58 13.43
N ASP A 54 11.40 -0.55 12.93
CA ASP A 54 11.80 -0.71 11.53
C ASP A 54 10.69 -1.34 10.66
N VAL A 55 9.47 -1.46 11.20
CA VAL A 55 8.32 -1.99 10.47
C VAL A 55 7.78 -0.91 9.56
N LYS A 56 7.79 -1.18 8.25
CA LYS A 56 7.33 -0.23 7.24
C LYS A 56 5.81 -0.12 7.19
N VAL A 57 5.33 0.98 6.60
CA VAL A 57 3.91 1.11 6.23
C VAL A 57 3.76 0.92 4.72
N CYS A 58 3.17 -0.21 4.34
CA CYS A 58 2.67 -0.48 3.00
C CYS A 58 1.21 -0.03 2.88
N THR A 59 0.82 0.48 1.72
CA THR A 59 -0.58 0.74 1.40
C THR A 59 -0.90 0.33 -0.04
N VAL A 60 -2.19 0.21 -0.33
CA VAL A 60 -2.69 -0.25 -1.61
C VAL A 60 -3.17 0.91 -2.49
N ILE A 61 -2.92 0.83 -3.80
CA ILE A 61 -3.33 1.85 -4.78
C ILE A 61 -4.22 1.24 -5.84
N GLY A 62 -5.31 1.93 -6.17
CA GLY A 62 -6.27 1.43 -7.13
C GLY A 62 -6.96 0.14 -6.65
N PHE A 63 -7.11 -0.04 -5.34
CA PHE A 63 -7.55 -1.31 -4.75
C PHE A 63 -9.07 -1.40 -4.56
N PRO A 64 -9.68 -2.61 -4.63
CA PRO A 64 -9.08 -3.88 -5.05
C PRO A 64 -9.17 -4.14 -6.56
N LEU A 65 -9.86 -3.28 -7.31
CA LEU A 65 -10.31 -3.60 -8.67
C LEU A 65 -9.33 -3.20 -9.77
N GLY A 66 -8.47 -2.21 -9.52
CA GLY A 66 -7.51 -1.69 -10.52
C GLY A 66 -8.14 -0.91 -11.68
N ALA A 67 -9.45 -0.69 -11.69
CA ALA A 67 -10.19 -0.10 -12.81
C ALA A 67 -10.30 1.44 -12.77
N MET A 68 -9.47 2.08 -11.94
CA MET A 68 -9.38 3.54 -11.85
C MET A 68 -8.55 4.09 -13.00
N THR A 69 -8.66 5.39 -13.26
CA THR A 69 -7.79 6.05 -14.25
C THR A 69 -6.36 6.14 -13.73
N THR A 70 -5.39 6.16 -14.64
CA THR A 70 -3.97 6.38 -14.31
C THR A 70 -3.78 7.64 -13.47
N ALA A 71 -4.45 8.75 -13.84
CA ALA A 71 -4.37 10.00 -13.09
C ALA A 71 -4.85 9.87 -11.63
N ALA A 72 -5.92 9.11 -11.39
CA ALA A 72 -6.42 8.87 -10.03
C ALA A 72 -5.43 8.03 -9.22
N LYS A 73 -4.89 6.95 -9.80
CA LYS A 73 -3.88 6.11 -9.11
C LYS A 73 -2.59 6.90 -8.82
N VAL A 74 -2.14 7.74 -9.75
CA VAL A 74 -0.98 8.62 -9.56
C VAL A 74 -1.22 9.62 -8.43
N PHE A 75 -2.41 10.23 -8.36
CA PHE A 75 -2.76 11.13 -7.27
C PHE A 75 -2.79 10.39 -5.92
N GLU A 76 -3.46 9.24 -5.86
CA GLU A 76 -3.53 8.40 -4.66
C GLU A 76 -2.13 7.97 -4.18
N THR A 77 -1.23 7.66 -5.12
CA THR A 77 0.17 7.31 -4.81
C THR A 77 0.91 8.48 -4.16
N LYS A 78 0.79 9.69 -4.71
CA LYS A 78 1.42 10.89 -4.14
C LYS A 78 0.89 11.21 -2.76
N ASP A 79 -0.44 11.18 -2.58
CA ASP A 79 -1.10 11.39 -1.29
C ASP A 79 -0.64 10.35 -0.24
N ALA A 80 -0.51 9.08 -0.64
CA ALA A 80 -0.02 8.02 0.23
C ALA A 80 1.41 8.28 0.72
N ILE A 81 2.30 8.70 -0.17
CA ILE A 81 3.71 9.00 0.15
C ILE A 81 3.81 10.24 1.04
N GLU A 82 3.05 11.30 0.73
CA GLU A 82 2.99 12.51 1.56
C GLU A 82 2.54 12.19 3.00
N LYS A 83 1.64 11.21 3.17
CA LYS A 83 1.19 10.70 4.47
C LYS A 83 2.16 9.72 5.13
N GLY A 84 3.23 9.35 4.43
CA GLY A 84 4.33 8.57 4.96
C GLY A 84 4.30 7.08 4.64
N ALA A 85 3.53 6.62 3.65
CA ALA A 85 3.69 5.25 3.15
C ALA A 85 5.11 5.05 2.59
N GLU A 86 5.71 3.91 2.92
CA GLU A 86 7.06 3.53 2.50
C GLU A 86 7.04 2.50 1.37
N GLU A 87 5.92 1.78 1.22
CA GLU A 87 5.70 0.78 0.18
C GLU A 87 4.30 0.95 -0.44
N ILE A 88 4.21 0.66 -1.73
CA ILE A 88 3.01 0.89 -2.55
C ILE A 88 2.67 -0.40 -3.31
N ASP A 89 1.52 -0.99 -2.97
CA ASP A 89 0.94 -2.16 -3.62
C ASP A 89 -0.18 -1.75 -4.57
N MET A 90 0.13 -1.55 -5.85
CA MET A 90 -0.87 -1.17 -6.84
C MET A 90 -1.60 -2.37 -7.46
N VAL A 91 -2.88 -2.19 -7.80
CA VAL A 91 -3.61 -3.14 -8.66
C VAL A 91 -3.51 -2.67 -10.11
N ILE A 92 -2.99 -3.53 -10.99
CA ILE A 92 -2.95 -3.27 -12.44
C ILE A 92 -4.35 -3.10 -13.02
N ASN A 93 -4.48 -2.40 -14.15
CA ASN A 93 -5.74 -2.37 -14.87
C ASN A 93 -6.04 -3.72 -15.55
N VAL A 94 -6.74 -4.61 -14.83
CA VAL A 94 -7.05 -5.97 -15.29
C VAL A 94 -7.89 -5.97 -16.57
N GLY A 95 -8.80 -5.02 -16.72
CA GLY A 95 -9.65 -4.90 -17.91
C GLY A 95 -8.82 -4.62 -19.16
N ARG A 96 -7.90 -3.66 -19.08
CA ARG A 96 -6.97 -3.30 -20.16
C ARG A 96 -6.02 -4.43 -20.51
N LEU A 97 -5.46 -5.11 -19.51
CA LEU A 97 -4.61 -6.28 -19.75
C LEU A 97 -5.37 -7.39 -20.49
N LYS A 98 -6.61 -7.66 -20.10
CA LYS A 98 -7.45 -8.68 -20.78
C LYS A 98 -7.87 -8.29 -22.20
N ASP A 99 -7.88 -6.99 -22.51
CA ASP A 99 -8.12 -6.47 -23.86
C ASP A 99 -6.85 -6.51 -24.74
N GLY A 100 -5.70 -6.94 -24.19
CA GLY A 100 -4.41 -6.96 -24.87
C GLY A 100 -3.73 -5.59 -24.97
N ASP A 101 -4.20 -4.62 -24.19
CA ASP A 101 -3.67 -3.25 -24.14
C ASP A 101 -2.46 -3.17 -23.19
N ASP A 102 -1.39 -3.91 -23.53
CA ASP A 102 -0.15 -3.99 -22.75
C ASP A 102 0.54 -2.61 -22.62
N GLU A 103 0.40 -1.76 -23.65
CA GLU A 103 0.96 -0.39 -23.65
C GLU A 103 0.30 0.48 -22.58
N TYR A 104 -1.03 0.42 -22.45
CA TYR A 104 -1.72 1.14 -21.38
C TYR A 104 -1.26 0.65 -19.99
N VAL A 105 -1.20 -0.66 -19.78
CA VAL A 105 -0.87 -1.25 -18.48
C VAL A 105 0.56 -0.89 -18.07
N THR A 106 1.51 -1.04 -19.00
CA THR A 106 2.92 -0.69 -18.75
C THR A 106 3.10 0.80 -18.52
N SER A 107 2.42 1.66 -19.29
CA SER A 107 2.45 3.12 -19.09
C SER A 107 1.84 3.55 -17.75
N GLU A 108 0.76 2.90 -17.31
CA GLU A 108 0.16 3.16 -15.99
C GLU A 108 1.13 2.80 -14.86
N ILE A 109 1.75 1.62 -14.92
CA ILE A 109 2.73 1.18 -13.92
C ILE A 109 3.93 2.15 -13.89
N ALA A 110 4.42 2.56 -15.05
CA ALA A 110 5.53 3.52 -15.15
C ALA A 110 5.18 4.87 -14.51
N ALA A 111 3.98 5.40 -14.77
CA ALA A 111 3.52 6.65 -14.18
C ALA A 111 3.37 6.58 -12.65
N ILE A 112 2.91 5.43 -12.13
CA ILE A 112 2.82 5.18 -10.69
C ILE A 112 4.23 5.08 -10.07
N LYS A 113 5.17 4.37 -10.71
CA LYS A 113 6.57 4.33 -10.23
C LYS A 113 7.22 5.70 -10.22
N GLU A 114 6.98 6.53 -11.25
CA GLU A 114 7.46 7.92 -11.26
C GLU A 114 6.90 8.70 -10.06
N ALA A 115 5.62 8.52 -9.74
CA ALA A 115 4.99 9.14 -8.57
C ALA A 115 5.58 8.67 -7.24
N CYS A 116 6.10 7.44 -7.15
CA CYS A 116 6.83 6.94 -5.99
C CYS A 116 8.17 7.64 -5.74
N GLY A 117 8.72 8.33 -6.74
CA GLY A 117 10.08 8.87 -6.67
C GLY A 117 11.15 7.81 -6.90
N ASN A 118 12.40 8.21 -6.63
CA ASN A 118 13.59 7.36 -6.83
C ASN A 118 13.69 6.27 -5.77
#